data_AF-A0A080Z8D9-F1
#
_entry.id   AF-A0A080Z8D9-F1
#
_cell.length_a   1.000
_cell.length_b   1.000
_cell.length_c   1.000
_cell.angle_alpha   90.00
_cell.angle_beta   90.00
_cell.angle_gamma   90.00
#
_symmetry.space_group_name_H-M   'P 1'
#
loop_
_entity.id
_entity.type
_entity.pdbx_description
1 polymer ?
#
loop_
_entity_poly.entity_id
_entity_poly.type
_entity_poly.pdbx_seq_one_letter_code
_entity_poly.pdbx_strand_id
1 'polypeptide(L)'
;MADEATSLQEDTPEPTEVSSRSDTQSKRKKAFRFVPSSDILLLKEAVKHRPWAAGHGETQVSWSSVAIGLKTALPSCTADGKACRRRFNAPLDVFRRDELEFRR
;
A
#
# COMPACT_ATOMS: atom_id res chain seq x y z
N MET A 1 -15.50 -33.30 67.78
CA MET A 1 -14.33 -32.46 67.46
C MET A 1 -13.25 -33.44 66.99
N ALA A 2 -13.19 -33.66 65.67
CA ALA A 2 -12.09 -33.23 64.78
C ALA A 2 -10.82 -34.10 65.03
N ASP A 3 -10.14 -34.71 64.07
CA ASP A 3 -10.06 -34.49 62.62
C ASP A 3 -9.48 -35.77 61.98
N GLU A 4 -9.94 -36.12 60.79
CA GLU A 4 -9.50 -37.28 59.99
C GLU A 4 -8.38 -36.83 59.05
N ALA A 5 -7.17 -37.39 59.22
CA ALA A 5 -6.04 -37.10 58.35
C ALA A 5 -6.19 -37.83 57.00
N THR A 6 -6.47 -37.06 55.96
CA THR A 6 -6.56 -37.55 54.58
C THR A 6 -5.18 -37.70 53.92
N SER A 7 -5.05 -38.81 53.19
CA SER A 7 -3.87 -39.39 52.58
C SER A 7 -3.47 -38.68 51.28
N LEU A 8 -2.16 -38.50 51.06
CA LEU A 8 -1.56 -38.02 49.82
C LEU A 8 -1.47 -39.16 48.78
N GLN A 9 -1.97 -38.92 47.57
CA GLN A 9 -1.70 -39.63 46.32
C GLN A 9 -2.13 -38.70 45.17
N GLU A 10 -1.59 -38.70 43.95
CA GLU A 10 -0.32 -39.10 43.36
C GLU A 10 -0.33 -38.40 41.97
N ASP A 11 0.86 -38.23 41.40
CA ASP A 11 1.17 -37.46 40.19
C ASP A 11 0.75 -38.20 38.91
N THR A 12 0.05 -37.53 37.98
CA THR A 12 0.14 -37.74 36.52
C THR A 12 -0.59 -36.62 35.78
N PRO A 13 0.04 -35.95 34.80
CA PRO A 13 -0.68 -35.72 33.55
C PRO A 13 0.11 -36.07 32.26
N GLU A 14 -0.66 -36.66 31.34
CA GLU A 14 -0.49 -37.00 29.93
C GLU A 14 0.59 -36.30 29.05
N PRO A 15 1.12 -37.01 28.03
CA PRO A 15 1.95 -36.42 26.99
C PRO A 15 1.09 -35.60 26.03
N THR A 16 1.23 -34.28 26.09
CA THR A 16 0.54 -33.36 25.18
C THR A 16 1.15 -33.47 23.78
N GLU A 17 0.36 -33.94 22.81
CA GLU A 17 0.67 -33.88 21.38
C GLU A 17 1.03 -32.45 20.98
N VAL A 18 2.28 -32.25 20.55
CA VAL A 18 2.72 -31.04 19.88
C VAL A 18 2.13 -31.04 18.47
N SER A 19 0.90 -30.54 18.36
CA SER A 19 0.27 -30.17 17.09
C SER A 19 1.09 -29.04 16.46
N SER A 20 2.04 -29.44 15.62
CA SER A 20 2.87 -28.54 14.82
C SER A 20 2.00 -27.87 13.77
N ARG A 21 1.34 -26.78 14.15
CA ARG A 21 0.66 -25.89 13.21
C ARG A 21 1.72 -25.13 12.42
N SER A 22 1.99 -25.59 11.21
CA SER A 22 2.78 -24.85 10.23
C SER A 22 2.04 -23.57 9.86
N ASP A 23 2.47 -22.46 10.46
CA ASP A 23 2.08 -21.10 10.12
C ASP A 23 2.51 -20.78 8.68
N THR A 24 1.67 -21.15 7.70
CA THR A 24 1.74 -20.62 6.34
C THR A 24 1.16 -19.21 6.32
N GLN A 25 1.75 -18.31 7.12
CA GLN A 25 1.40 -16.90 7.10
C GLN A 25 1.86 -16.31 5.76
N SER A 26 0.92 -16.22 4.82
CA SER A 26 1.11 -15.55 3.54
C SER A 26 1.55 -14.11 3.80
N LYS A 27 2.85 -13.83 3.67
CA LYS A 27 3.40 -12.47 3.86
C LYS A 27 2.70 -11.52 2.90
N ARG A 28 1.89 -10.59 3.45
CA ARG A 28 1.15 -9.59 2.65
C ARG A 28 2.13 -8.80 1.79
N LYS A 29 1.90 -8.74 0.47
CA LYS A 29 2.71 -7.92 -0.44
C LYS A 29 2.58 -6.45 -0.06
N LYS A 30 3.71 -5.77 0.11
CA LYS A 30 3.76 -4.36 0.51
C LYS A 30 3.19 -3.50 -0.62
N ALA A 31 2.31 -2.56 -0.28
CA ALA A 31 1.70 -1.66 -1.26
C ALA A 31 2.77 -0.76 -1.89
N PHE A 32 2.62 -0.48 -3.20
CA PHE A 32 3.49 0.44 -3.91
C PHE A 32 3.46 1.84 -3.28
N ARG A 33 4.64 2.44 -3.11
CA ARG A 33 4.80 3.81 -2.61
C ARG A 33 5.59 4.61 -3.63
N PHE A 34 5.04 5.77 -3.99
CA PHE A 34 5.75 6.72 -4.82
C PHE A 34 6.94 7.30 -4.07
N VAL A 35 8.08 7.30 -4.75
CA VAL A 35 9.35 7.92 -4.37
C VAL A 35 9.78 8.88 -5.48
N PRO A 36 10.71 9.83 -5.24
CA PRO A 36 11.09 10.83 -6.24
C PRO A 36 11.51 10.24 -7.60
N SER A 37 12.24 9.12 -7.60
CA SER A 37 12.62 8.44 -8.85
C SER A 37 11.41 7.92 -9.65
N SER A 38 10.41 7.37 -8.97
CA SER A 38 9.15 6.97 -9.62
C SER A 38 8.29 8.17 -10.04
N ASP A 39 8.38 9.30 -9.33
CA ASP A 39 7.67 10.53 -9.72
C ASP A 39 8.22 11.07 -11.05
N ILE A 40 9.53 10.99 -11.28
CA ILE A 40 10.13 11.36 -12.58
C ILE A 40 9.54 10.50 -13.72
N LEU A 41 9.40 9.19 -13.52
CA LEU A 41 8.80 8.31 -14.51
C LEU A 41 7.31 8.64 -14.73
N LEU A 42 6.57 8.91 -13.65
CA LEU A 42 5.19 9.35 -13.72
C LEU A 42 5.05 10.65 -14.53
N LEU A 43 5.94 11.62 -14.32
CA LEU A 43 5.95 12.88 -15.06
C LEU A 43 6.23 12.66 -16.55
N LYS A 44 7.20 11.80 -16.90
CA LYS A 44 7.51 11.45 -18.30
C LYS A 44 6.30 10.82 -19.00
N GLU A 45 5.63 9.86 -18.37
CA GLU A 45 4.43 9.23 -18.94
C GLU A 45 3.25 10.20 -19.01
N ALA A 46 3.07 11.08 -18.02
CA ALA A 46 2.04 12.12 -18.06
C ALA A 46 2.26 13.11 -19.23
N VAL A 47 3.51 13.51 -19.50
CA VAL A 47 3.84 14.36 -20.66
C VAL A 47 3.56 13.66 -21.99
N LYS A 48 3.83 12.35 -22.07
CA LYS A 48 3.57 11.54 -23.27
C LYS A 48 2.08 11.41 -23.57
N HIS A 49 1.25 11.14 -22.56
CA HIS A 49 -0.19 10.88 -22.72
C HIS A 49 -1.07 12.13 -22.59
N ARG A 50 -0.53 13.23 -22.05
CA ARG A 50 -1.20 14.54 -21.89
C ARG A 50 -2.62 14.43 -21.30
N PRO A 51 -2.80 13.84 -20.11
CA PRO A 51 -4.13 13.59 -19.55
C PRO A 51 -4.95 14.86 -19.26
N TRP A 52 -4.30 16.01 -19.14
CA TRP A 52 -4.97 17.32 -19.00
C TRP A 52 -5.59 17.84 -20.31
N ALA A 53 -5.14 17.33 -21.46
CA ALA A 53 -5.65 17.71 -22.77
C ALA A 53 -6.64 16.69 -23.34
N ALA A 54 -6.98 15.64 -22.59
CA ALA A 54 -7.95 14.64 -22.98
C ALA A 54 -9.36 15.26 -23.10
N GLY A 55 -10.17 14.76 -24.04
CA GLY A 55 -11.54 15.21 -24.24
C GLY A 55 -12.42 15.00 -23.00
N HIS A 56 -13.58 15.66 -22.98
CA HIS A 56 -14.54 15.49 -21.89
C HIS A 56 -14.95 14.01 -21.78
N GLY A 57 -14.78 13.42 -20.59
CA GLY A 57 -15.03 12.00 -20.34
C GLY A 57 -13.82 11.07 -20.58
N GLU A 58 -12.78 11.51 -21.28
CA GLU A 58 -11.63 10.66 -21.62
C GLU A 58 -10.47 10.78 -20.63
N THR A 59 -10.52 11.75 -19.72
CA THR A 59 -9.46 12.01 -18.74
C THR A 59 -9.09 10.75 -17.94
N GLN A 60 -10.08 9.96 -17.52
CA GLN A 60 -9.84 8.71 -16.78
C GLN A 60 -9.09 7.66 -17.61
N VAL A 61 -9.43 7.56 -18.91
CA VAL A 61 -8.76 6.65 -19.84
C VAL A 61 -7.31 7.09 -20.03
N SER A 62 -7.06 8.38 -20.25
CA SER A 62 -5.71 8.89 -20.41
C SER A 62 -4.84 8.65 -19.16
N TRP A 63 -5.37 8.86 -17.95
CA TRP A 63 -4.66 8.49 -16.72
C TRP A 63 -4.42 6.98 -16.57
N SER A 64 -5.30 6.14 -17.13
CA SER A 64 -5.09 4.70 -17.17
C SER A 64 -3.93 4.33 -18.11
N SER A 65 -3.81 5.00 -19.26
CA SER A 65 -2.65 4.85 -20.15
C SER A 65 -1.34 5.25 -19.47
N VAL A 66 -1.32 6.35 -18.70
CA VAL A 66 -0.16 6.74 -17.88
C VAL A 66 0.22 5.64 -16.89
N ALA A 67 -0.76 5.06 -16.19
CA ALA A 67 -0.51 3.98 -15.24
C ALA A 67 0.03 2.71 -15.93
N ILE A 68 -0.43 2.39 -17.14
CA ILE A 68 0.10 1.28 -17.95
C ILE A 68 1.56 1.56 -18.30
N GLY A 69 1.89 2.74 -18.85
CA GLY A 69 3.26 3.12 -19.18
C GLY A 69 4.20 3.08 -17.96
N LEU A 70 3.71 3.55 -16.81
CA LEU A 70 4.46 3.52 -15.56
C LEU A 70 4.73 2.08 -15.10
N LYS A 71 3.78 1.14 -15.24
CA LYS A 71 3.98 -0.28 -14.92
C LYS A 71 4.98 -0.94 -15.86
N THR A 72 4.99 -0.55 -17.13
CA THR A 72 5.99 -1.01 -18.10
C THR A 72 7.40 -0.52 -17.73
N ALA A 73 7.54 0.74 -17.32
CA ALA A 73 8.82 1.31 -16.90
C ALA A 73 9.27 0.84 -15.51
N LEU A 74 8.33 0.54 -14.62
CA LEU A 74 8.56 0.11 -13.25
C LEU A 74 7.69 -1.12 -12.94
N PRO A 75 8.18 -2.35 -13.17
CA PRO A 75 7.39 -3.57 -13.00
C PRO A 75 6.87 -3.82 -11.58
N SER A 76 7.51 -3.23 -10.57
CA SER A 76 7.05 -3.28 -9.17
C SER A 76 5.91 -2.31 -8.86
N CYS A 77 5.54 -1.45 -9.82
CA CYS A 77 4.46 -0.48 -9.66
C CYS A 77 3.10 -1.17 -9.68
N THR A 78 2.30 -0.93 -8.65
CA THR A 78 0.90 -1.40 -8.57
C THR A 78 -0.10 -0.24 -8.64
N ALA A 79 0.35 0.97 -8.98
CA ALA A 79 -0.52 2.16 -9.03
C ALA A 79 -1.54 2.08 -10.16
N ASP A 80 -2.75 2.57 -9.93
CA ASP A 80 -3.77 2.77 -10.94
C ASP A 80 -3.79 4.21 -11.46
N GLY A 81 -4.61 4.50 -12.46
CA GLY A 81 -4.71 5.85 -13.04
C GLY A 81 -5.11 6.91 -12.02
N LYS A 82 -5.96 6.55 -11.05
CA LYS A 82 -6.39 7.46 -9.97
C LYS A 82 -5.24 7.81 -9.04
N ALA A 83 -4.43 6.82 -8.64
CA ALA A 83 -3.24 7.03 -7.83
C ALA A 83 -2.20 7.88 -8.58
N CYS A 84 -1.99 7.63 -9.87
CA CYS A 84 -1.10 8.41 -10.73
C CYS A 84 -1.55 9.89 -10.81
N ARG A 85 -2.85 10.14 -11.07
CA ARG A 85 -3.43 11.49 -11.09
C ARG A 85 -3.23 12.22 -9.77
N ARG A 86 -3.56 11.56 -8.66
CA ARG A 86 -3.44 12.15 -7.32
C ARG A 86 -1.99 12.49 -7.01
N ARG A 87 -1.06 11.60 -7.34
CA ARG A 87 0.37 11.84 -7.11
C ARG A 87 0.90 12.98 -7.97
N PHE A 88 0.51 13.05 -9.24
CA PHE A 88 0.88 14.13 -10.15
C PHE A 88 0.41 15.50 -9.64
N ASN A 89 -0.81 15.59 -9.10
CA ASN A 89 -1.35 16.84 -8.58
C ASN A 89 -0.80 17.24 -7.21
N ALA A 90 -0.34 16.29 -6.40
CA ALA A 90 0.08 16.59 -5.02
C ALA A 90 1.17 17.68 -4.92
N PRO A 91 2.25 17.68 -5.74
CA PRO A 91 3.21 18.79 -5.77
C PRO A 91 2.58 20.12 -6.19
N LEU A 92 1.65 20.11 -7.14
CA LEU A 92 0.96 21.32 -7.61
C LEU A 92 0.09 21.92 -6.50
N ASP A 93 -0.58 21.08 -5.73
CA ASP A 93 -1.43 21.49 -4.62
C ASP A 93 -0.61 22.01 -3.43
N VAL A 94 0.60 21.51 -3.22
CA VAL A 94 1.55 22.10 -2.25
C VAL A 94 2.00 23.48 -2.75
N PHE A 95 2.50 23.57 -3.98
CA PHE A 95 2.98 24.81 -4.57
C PHE A 95 1.92 25.93 -4.53
N ARG A 96 0.66 25.61 -4.87
CA ARG A 96 -0.44 26.59 -4.82
C ARG A 96 -0.73 27.08 -3.41
N ARG A 97 -0.62 26.23 -2.39
CA ARG A 97 -0.83 26.62 -0.99
C ARG A 97 0.31 27.52 -0.51
N ASP A 98 1.54 27.19 -0.85
CA ASP A 98 2.72 27.98 -0.48
C ASP A 98 2.65 29.38 -1.12
N GLU A 99 2.24 29.50 -2.39
CA GLU A 99 1.98 30.79 -3.05
C GLU A 99 0.87 31.61 -2.36
N LEU A 100 -0.18 30.95 -1.87
CA LEU A 100 -1.28 31.59 -1.13
C LEU A 100 -0.82 32.07 0.25
N GLU A 101 0.05 31.32 0.92
CA GLU A 101 0.61 31.67 2.24
C GLU A 101 1.67 32.77 2.14
N PHE A 102 2.52 32.76 1.10
CA PHE A 102 3.54 33.78 0.87
C PHE A 102 2.96 35.18 0.57
N ARG A 103 1.71 35.26 0.12
CA ARG A 103 1.02 36.53 -0.20
C ARG A 103 0.21 37.12 0.97
N ARG A 104 0.29 36.56 2.17
CA ARG A 104 -0.29 37.13 3.39
C ARG A 104 0.76 37.92 4.18
#